data_AF-A0A182LTP8-F1
#
_entry.id   AF-A0A182LTP8-F1
#
_cell.length_a   1.000
_cell.length_b   1.000
_cell.length_c   1.000
_cell.angle_alpha   90.00
_cell.angle_beta   90.00
_cell.angle_gamma   90.00
#
_symmetry.space_group_name_H-M   'P 1'
#
loop_
_entity.id
_entity.type
_entity.pdbx_description
1 polymer ?
#
loop_
_entity_poly.entity_id
_entity_poly.type
_entity_poly.pdbx_seq_one_letter_code
_entity_poly.pdbx_strand_id
1 'polypeptide(L)'
;MVCDSKLKDMALKLFEINAFKFGDFKMKVGINSPVYFDLRVIVSYPDVMDKLADLLQEFIVERKLNASGMHLCGVPYTALPVATLISIKANKPMLIRRKEAKKYGTKKLIEGKFNAGDKCLIIEDVVTSGSSILDTVDDVRSEGLIVTDAIVVVDREQGGSQNTEERGVRMHSLYTLSYLLQTMLEAKRIEESTVKAVAKYIDACQIRSDGSFVKNGTTVVNDLCRTRMSFEARTDLAKCPLAKELFKTIVTKKTMLCLAADLTNSEEILNLADAVGPYICVLKTHCDIIADFSEQFVRSLQSLARQHNFLIMEDRKFADIGNTVAQQYAGGLCRIADWADLVTVHALPGQGILKGLKSAISADRPLATRGVFLLAEMSTEGALTDEKYSTATVKMATEMDTDFVAGIVCQSKDLVASPGLLQLTPGVKLQEGVDGLGQLYDSPERVVKERGADVCVVGRGIISSKTPSETARIYRDRLWEAYLERIGVEKNGDAK
;
A
#
# COMPACT_ATOMS: atom_id res chain seq x y z
N MET A 1 10.81 17.47 -27.96
CA MET A 1 10.59 17.50 -26.51
C MET A 1 9.16 17.16 -26.22
N VAL A 2 8.96 15.92 -25.76
CA VAL A 2 7.74 15.53 -25.03
C VAL A 2 7.48 16.62 -23.98
N CYS A 3 6.26 17.13 -23.96
CA CYS A 3 5.90 18.25 -23.10
C CYS A 3 5.98 17.84 -21.62
N ASP A 4 6.75 18.58 -20.80
CA ASP A 4 6.95 18.30 -19.37
C ASP A 4 5.62 18.19 -18.61
N SER A 5 4.64 19.04 -18.95
CA SER A 5 3.31 18.97 -18.35
C SER A 5 2.61 17.62 -18.60
N LYS A 6 2.72 17.06 -19.82
CA LYS A 6 2.13 15.75 -20.14
C LYS A 6 2.80 14.63 -19.33
N LEU A 7 4.13 14.72 -19.13
CA LEU A 7 4.89 13.76 -18.32
C LEU A 7 4.48 13.82 -16.86
N LYS A 8 4.31 15.03 -16.30
CA LYS A 8 3.84 15.21 -14.92
C LYS A 8 2.42 14.67 -14.73
N ASP A 9 1.50 14.98 -15.63
CA ASP A 9 0.12 14.49 -15.59
C ASP A 9 0.06 12.96 -15.63
N MET A 10 0.83 12.33 -16.52
CA MET A 10 0.91 10.88 -16.61
C MET A 10 1.55 10.27 -15.35
N ALA A 11 2.63 10.86 -14.81
CA ALA A 11 3.25 10.39 -13.57
C ALA A 11 2.27 10.42 -12.38
N LEU A 12 1.47 11.48 -12.26
CA LEU A 12 0.41 11.58 -11.26
C LEU A 12 -0.66 10.51 -11.47
N LYS A 13 -1.05 10.26 -12.73
CA LYS A 13 -2.02 9.21 -13.06
C LYS A 13 -1.51 7.83 -12.70
N LEU A 14 -0.25 7.51 -12.99
CA LEU A 14 0.40 6.25 -12.60
C LEU A 14 0.41 6.07 -11.08
N PHE A 15 0.66 7.14 -10.32
CA PHE A 15 0.59 7.12 -8.86
C PHE A 15 -0.83 6.91 -8.32
N GLU A 16 -1.83 7.56 -8.92
CA GLU A 16 -3.24 7.42 -8.57
C GLU A 16 -3.72 5.97 -8.72
N ILE A 17 -3.38 5.32 -9.83
CA ILE A 17 -3.78 3.92 -10.11
C ILE A 17 -2.87 2.89 -9.44
N ASN A 18 -2.06 3.29 -8.46
CA ASN A 18 -1.17 2.40 -7.71
C ASN A 18 -0.09 1.71 -8.56
N ALA A 19 0.28 2.26 -9.72
CA ALA A 19 1.38 1.75 -10.52
C ALA A 19 2.75 2.15 -9.96
N PHE A 20 2.81 3.21 -9.14
CA PHE A 20 3.98 3.64 -8.35
C PHE A 20 3.60 3.70 -6.87
N LYS A 21 4.29 2.93 -6.02
CA LYS A 21 3.97 2.75 -4.59
C LYS A 21 5.18 3.02 -3.70
N PHE A 22 4.92 3.52 -2.49
CA PHE A 22 5.90 3.67 -1.40
C PHE A 22 5.63 2.66 -0.27
N GLY A 23 6.69 2.12 0.34
CA GLY A 23 6.57 1.20 1.47
C GLY A 23 7.72 0.20 1.58
N ASP A 24 7.44 -0.96 2.18
CA ASP A 24 8.46 -1.98 2.44
C ASP A 24 8.27 -3.22 1.56
N PHE A 25 8.89 -3.20 0.37
CA PHE A 25 8.66 -4.23 -0.65
C PHE A 25 9.85 -5.18 -0.80
N LYS A 26 9.64 -6.46 -0.51
CA LYS A 26 10.67 -7.50 -0.69
C LYS A 26 11.02 -7.67 -2.18
N MET A 27 12.28 -7.45 -2.53
CA MET A 27 12.78 -7.67 -3.90
C MET A 27 13.31 -9.10 -4.09
N LYS A 28 13.43 -9.52 -5.35
CA LYS A 28 14.05 -10.80 -5.73
C LYS A 28 15.50 -10.92 -5.24
N VAL A 29 16.23 -9.81 -5.21
CA VAL A 29 17.61 -9.71 -4.73
C VAL A 29 17.74 -9.75 -3.20
N GLY A 30 16.66 -10.06 -2.48
CA GLY A 30 16.66 -10.32 -1.04
C GLY A 30 16.60 -9.08 -0.14
N ILE A 31 16.83 -7.89 -0.69
CA ILE A 31 16.66 -6.61 0.02
C ILE A 31 15.24 -6.07 -0.14
N ASN A 32 14.79 -5.26 0.81
CA ASN A 32 13.54 -4.53 0.68
C ASN A 32 13.76 -3.16 0.03
N SER A 33 12.80 -2.74 -0.78
CA SER A 33 12.79 -1.49 -1.53
C SER A 33 11.76 -0.52 -0.93
N PRO A 34 12.11 0.78 -0.76
CA PRO A 34 11.17 1.83 -0.36
C PRO A 34 10.11 2.12 -1.43
N VAL A 35 10.38 1.71 -2.67
CA VAL A 35 9.54 1.98 -3.83
C VAL A 35 9.24 0.69 -4.60
N TYR A 36 8.04 0.61 -5.17
CA TYR A 36 7.64 -0.48 -6.03
C TYR A 36 6.86 0.04 -7.23
N PHE A 37 7.16 -0.52 -8.40
CA PHE A 37 6.51 -0.19 -9.66
C PHE A 37 5.75 -1.43 -10.16
N ASP A 38 4.45 -1.28 -10.39
CA ASP A 38 3.60 -2.32 -10.97
C ASP A 38 2.88 -1.80 -12.21
N LEU A 39 3.62 -1.69 -13.31
CA LEU A 39 3.04 -1.24 -14.58
C LEU A 39 2.10 -2.27 -15.20
N ARG A 40 1.92 -3.47 -14.63
CA ARG A 40 0.90 -4.41 -15.10
C ARG A 40 -0.51 -3.90 -14.84
N VAL A 41 -0.70 -3.06 -13.82
CA VAL A 41 -2.02 -2.52 -13.46
C VAL A 41 -2.61 -1.66 -14.59
N ILE A 42 -1.77 -1.06 -15.43
CA ILE A 42 -2.21 -0.15 -16.51
C ILE A 42 -3.06 -0.85 -17.56
N VAL A 43 -3.00 -2.18 -17.67
CA VAL A 43 -3.86 -2.98 -18.58
C VAL A 43 -5.34 -2.88 -18.23
N SER A 44 -5.66 -2.53 -16.98
CA SER A 44 -7.02 -2.28 -16.52
C SER A 44 -7.50 -0.85 -16.78
N TYR A 45 -6.63 0.03 -17.32
CA TYR A 45 -6.91 1.44 -17.60
C TYR A 45 -6.56 1.77 -19.06
N PRO A 46 -7.45 1.46 -20.02
CA PRO A 46 -7.17 1.65 -21.45
C PRO A 46 -6.76 3.08 -21.82
N ASP A 47 -7.35 4.08 -21.17
CA ASP A 47 -7.02 5.50 -21.40
C ASP A 47 -5.59 5.85 -20.94
N VAL A 48 -5.13 5.27 -19.83
CA VAL A 48 -3.76 5.43 -19.33
C VAL A 48 -2.78 4.74 -20.26
N MET A 49 -3.11 3.52 -20.70
CA MET A 49 -2.24 2.77 -21.60
C MET A 49 -2.09 3.44 -22.96
N ASP A 50 -3.18 3.96 -23.54
CA ASP A 50 -3.18 4.65 -24.82
C ASP A 50 -2.32 5.92 -24.78
N LYS A 51 -2.51 6.75 -23.74
CA LYS A 51 -1.70 7.96 -23.52
C LYS A 51 -0.22 7.64 -23.25
N LEU A 52 0.09 6.56 -22.54
CA LEU A 52 1.48 6.16 -22.30
C LEU A 52 2.14 5.73 -23.62
N ALA A 53 1.43 4.99 -24.46
CA ALA A 53 1.92 4.61 -25.78
C ALA A 53 2.17 5.84 -26.67
N ASP A 54 1.30 6.86 -26.63
CA ASP A 54 1.50 8.13 -27.33
C ASP A 54 2.78 8.84 -26.85
N LEU A 55 2.97 8.95 -25.53
CA LEU A 55 4.18 9.57 -24.96
C LEU A 55 5.46 8.84 -25.36
N LEU A 56 5.45 7.50 -25.32
CA LEU A 56 6.59 6.70 -25.73
C LEU A 56 6.86 6.83 -27.23
N GLN A 57 5.82 6.89 -28.06
CA GLN A 57 5.98 7.15 -29.49
C GLN A 57 6.62 8.53 -29.75
N GLU A 58 6.08 9.59 -29.11
CA GLU A 58 6.66 10.95 -29.18
C GLU A 58 8.14 10.93 -28.76
N PHE A 59 8.46 10.22 -27.68
CA PHE A 59 9.81 10.07 -27.16
C PHE A 59 10.75 9.31 -28.12
N ILE A 60 10.28 8.22 -28.73
CA ILE A 60 11.02 7.44 -29.74
C ILE A 60 11.38 8.33 -30.94
N VAL A 61 10.43 9.13 -31.42
CA VAL A 61 10.65 10.07 -32.55
C VAL A 61 11.67 11.14 -32.16
N GLU A 62 11.54 11.71 -30.97
CA GLU A 62 12.47 12.71 -30.45
C GLU A 62 13.91 12.18 -30.34
N ARG A 63 14.09 10.94 -29.87
CA ARG A 63 15.40 10.28 -29.80
C ARG A 63 15.92 9.82 -31.17
N LYS A 64 15.17 10.06 -32.26
CA LYS A 64 15.49 9.62 -33.63
C LYS A 64 15.61 8.10 -33.76
N LEU A 65 14.85 7.37 -32.96
CA LEU A 65 14.82 5.91 -32.93
C LEU A 65 13.62 5.36 -33.72
N ASN A 66 13.23 6.02 -34.81
CA ASN A 66 12.03 5.69 -35.60
C ASN A 66 12.36 5.33 -37.07
N ALA A 67 13.60 4.92 -37.34
CA ALA A 67 14.09 4.61 -38.68
C ALA A 67 13.22 3.58 -39.43
N SER A 68 13.23 3.64 -40.76
CA SER A 68 12.59 2.63 -41.60
C SER A 68 13.29 1.26 -41.42
N GLY A 69 12.53 0.17 -41.51
CA GLY A 69 13.07 -1.19 -41.32
C GLY A 69 13.41 -1.57 -39.87
N MET A 70 12.99 -0.76 -38.88
CA MET A 70 13.16 -1.06 -37.46
C MET A 70 11.96 -1.82 -36.91
N HIS A 71 12.23 -2.92 -36.20
CA HIS A 71 11.25 -3.69 -35.44
C HIS A 71 11.18 -3.23 -33.98
N LEU A 72 10.03 -3.40 -33.34
CA LEU A 72 9.88 -3.24 -31.89
C LEU A 72 9.91 -4.60 -31.21
N CYS A 73 10.52 -4.73 -30.03
CA CYS A 73 10.40 -5.93 -29.22
C CYS A 73 10.19 -5.57 -27.75
N GLY A 74 8.99 -5.84 -27.24
CA GLY A 74 8.66 -5.65 -25.83
C GLY A 74 9.23 -6.79 -24.98
N VAL A 75 9.88 -6.45 -23.87
CA VAL A 75 10.35 -7.45 -22.92
C VAL A 75 9.14 -8.15 -22.25
N PRO A 76 9.10 -9.49 -22.18
CA PRO A 76 7.96 -10.20 -21.61
C PRO A 76 7.81 -10.03 -20.10
N TYR A 77 6.61 -9.85 -19.54
CA TYR A 77 5.30 -9.72 -20.22
C TYR A 77 4.76 -8.29 -20.20
N THR A 78 5.18 -7.46 -19.24
CA THR A 78 4.54 -6.17 -18.96
C THR A 78 4.75 -5.14 -20.06
N ALA A 79 5.90 -5.16 -20.73
CA ALA A 79 6.18 -4.22 -21.82
C ALA A 79 5.51 -4.62 -23.15
N LEU A 80 5.07 -5.87 -23.31
CA LEU A 80 4.46 -6.37 -24.56
C LEU A 80 3.18 -5.61 -24.95
N PRO A 81 2.17 -5.37 -24.07
CA PRO A 81 1.00 -4.57 -24.41
C PRO A 81 1.35 -3.17 -24.89
N VAL A 82 2.28 -2.50 -24.21
CA VAL A 82 2.72 -1.14 -24.54
C VAL A 82 3.44 -1.14 -25.89
N ALA A 83 4.36 -2.07 -26.12
CA ALA A 83 5.05 -2.25 -27.40
C ALA A 83 4.07 -2.53 -28.55
N THR A 84 3.00 -3.29 -28.29
CA THR A 84 1.93 -3.57 -29.27
C THR A 84 1.20 -2.28 -29.66
N LEU A 85 0.83 -1.44 -28.69
CA LEU A 85 0.17 -0.18 -29.00
C LEU A 85 1.08 0.78 -29.78
N ILE A 86 2.37 0.88 -29.40
CA ILE A 86 3.34 1.68 -30.14
C ILE A 86 3.49 1.14 -31.57
N SER A 87 3.54 -0.18 -31.76
CA SER A 87 3.62 -0.83 -33.07
C SER A 87 2.45 -0.41 -33.97
N ILE A 88 1.22 -0.46 -33.46
CA ILE A 88 0.02 -0.06 -34.19
C ILE A 88 0.06 1.44 -34.51
N LYS A 89 0.31 2.30 -33.51
CA LYS A 89 0.29 3.76 -33.67
C LYS A 89 1.40 4.27 -34.60
N ALA A 90 2.60 3.67 -34.52
CA ALA A 90 3.74 4.04 -35.34
C ALA A 90 3.79 3.32 -36.70
N ASN A 91 2.86 2.38 -36.95
CA ASN A 91 2.88 1.47 -38.08
C ASN A 91 4.26 0.78 -38.26
N LYS A 92 4.78 0.22 -37.17
CA LYS A 92 6.08 -0.47 -37.12
C LYS A 92 5.88 -1.96 -36.84
N PRO A 93 6.59 -2.86 -37.54
CA PRO A 93 6.53 -4.28 -37.23
C PRO A 93 7.04 -4.56 -35.81
N MET A 94 6.46 -5.56 -35.16
CA MET A 94 6.84 -5.99 -33.82
C MET A 94 7.28 -7.46 -33.84
N LEU A 95 8.31 -7.76 -33.05
CA LEU A 95 8.77 -9.09 -32.70
C LEU A 95 8.32 -9.43 -31.28
N ILE A 96 7.93 -10.67 -31.06
CA ILE A 96 7.58 -11.16 -29.73
C ILE A 96 8.68 -12.10 -29.27
N ARG A 97 9.40 -11.70 -28.23
CA ARG A 97 10.24 -12.62 -27.45
C ARG A 97 9.35 -13.47 -26.56
N ARG A 98 9.58 -14.78 -26.54
CA ARG A 98 8.97 -15.69 -25.57
C ARG A 98 9.85 -15.75 -24.32
N LYS A 99 9.23 -15.84 -23.14
CA LYS A 99 9.96 -16.09 -21.89
C LYS A 99 10.53 -17.51 -21.84
N GLU A 100 9.84 -18.46 -22.46
CA GLU A 100 10.22 -19.87 -22.50
C GLU A 100 10.10 -20.38 -23.94
N ALA A 101 11.08 -21.18 -24.38
CA ALA A 101 11.02 -21.86 -25.67
C ALA A 101 9.88 -22.90 -25.67
N LYS A 102 9.25 -23.12 -26.84
CA LYS A 102 8.26 -24.18 -26.97
C LYS A 102 8.91 -25.55 -26.70
N LYS A 103 8.23 -26.43 -25.96
CA LYS A 103 8.64 -27.84 -25.79
C LYS A 103 8.56 -28.64 -27.10
N TYR A 104 7.66 -28.24 -28.02
CA TYR A 104 7.39 -28.92 -29.30
C TYR A 104 7.31 -27.91 -30.45
N GLY A 105 7.63 -28.31 -31.70
CA GLY A 105 7.64 -27.42 -32.88
C GLY A 105 8.99 -26.76 -33.15
N THR A 106 8.99 -25.54 -33.74
CA THR A 106 10.20 -24.82 -34.21
C THR A 106 11.17 -24.36 -33.10
N LYS A 107 10.79 -24.48 -31.82
CA LYS A 107 11.57 -24.09 -30.63
C LYS A 107 12.11 -22.64 -30.62
N LYS A 108 11.62 -21.76 -31.50
CA LYS A 108 12.06 -20.36 -31.62
C LYS A 108 11.70 -19.55 -30.37
N LEU A 109 12.64 -18.70 -29.95
CA LEU A 109 12.44 -17.72 -28.87
C LEU A 109 11.89 -16.40 -29.39
N ILE A 110 12.19 -16.02 -30.64
CA ILE A 110 11.69 -14.80 -31.29
C ILE A 110 10.64 -15.17 -32.35
N GLU A 111 9.46 -14.57 -32.23
CA GLU A 111 8.35 -14.71 -33.17
C GLU A 111 8.16 -13.41 -33.96
N GLY A 112 7.82 -13.54 -35.24
CA GLY A 112 7.66 -12.41 -36.16
C GLY A 112 8.38 -12.64 -37.49
N LYS A 113 8.28 -11.68 -38.40
CA LYS A 113 8.97 -11.71 -39.70
C LYS A 113 10.10 -10.69 -39.70
N PHE A 114 11.32 -11.16 -39.88
CA PHE A 114 12.53 -10.35 -39.90
C PHE A 114 13.59 -10.99 -40.80
N ASN A 115 14.60 -10.21 -41.18
CA ASN A 115 15.81 -10.67 -41.86
C ASN A 115 17.03 -10.39 -40.99
N ALA A 116 18.11 -11.14 -41.22
CA ALA A 116 19.39 -10.83 -40.60
C ALA A 116 19.87 -9.41 -41.00
N GLY A 117 20.39 -8.66 -40.03
CA GLY A 117 20.77 -7.26 -40.19
C GLY A 117 19.63 -6.25 -39.96
N ASP A 118 18.37 -6.70 -39.86
CA ASP A 118 17.27 -5.81 -39.45
C ASP A 118 17.54 -5.22 -38.06
N LYS A 119 17.14 -3.97 -37.86
CA LYS A 119 17.29 -3.30 -36.55
C LYS A 119 16.10 -3.62 -35.66
N CYS A 120 16.35 -3.79 -34.36
CA CYS A 120 15.30 -3.99 -33.37
C CYS A 120 15.51 -3.05 -32.17
N LEU A 121 14.43 -2.34 -31.80
CA LEU A 121 14.35 -1.47 -30.64
C LEU A 121 13.66 -2.22 -29.50
N ILE A 122 14.32 -2.32 -28.36
CA ILE A 122 13.75 -2.97 -27.17
C ILE A 122 12.87 -1.98 -26.43
N ILE A 123 11.68 -2.43 -26.02
CA ILE A 123 10.76 -1.68 -25.16
C ILE A 123 10.66 -2.40 -23.82
N GLU A 124 10.93 -1.70 -22.73
CA GLU A 124 10.88 -2.23 -21.36
C GLU A 124 10.01 -1.34 -20.46
N ASP A 125 9.38 -1.96 -19.45
CA ASP A 125 8.53 -1.24 -18.50
C ASP A 125 9.39 -0.58 -17.40
N VAL A 126 10.12 -1.37 -16.62
CA VAL A 126 10.88 -0.89 -15.45
C VAL A 126 12.26 -1.52 -15.42
N VAL A 127 13.30 -0.70 -15.31
CA VAL A 127 14.68 -1.16 -15.19
C VAL A 127 15.22 -0.96 -13.79
N THR A 128 15.89 -2.00 -13.27
CA THR A 128 16.77 -1.92 -12.09
C THR A 128 18.22 -2.15 -12.50
N SER A 129 18.61 -3.40 -12.80
CA SER A 129 19.95 -3.78 -13.25
C SER A 129 20.08 -3.84 -14.78
N GLY A 130 18.97 -3.84 -15.52
CA GLY A 130 18.96 -4.00 -16.98
C GLY A 130 19.08 -5.43 -17.48
N SER A 131 19.13 -6.44 -16.59
CA SER A 131 19.30 -7.85 -16.99
C SER A 131 18.23 -8.35 -17.97
N SER A 132 16.96 -7.99 -17.76
CA SER A 132 15.87 -8.40 -18.66
C SER A 132 16.01 -7.85 -20.08
N ILE A 133 16.55 -6.63 -20.21
CA ILE A 133 16.89 -6.03 -21.51
C ILE A 133 18.02 -6.83 -22.13
N LEU A 134 19.09 -7.11 -21.38
CA LEU A 134 20.26 -7.85 -21.87
C LEU A 134 19.91 -9.28 -22.32
N ASP A 135 19.10 -10.01 -21.56
CA ASP A 135 18.60 -11.33 -21.97
C ASP A 135 17.82 -11.26 -23.28
N THR A 136 17.00 -10.21 -23.45
CA THR A 136 16.22 -9.97 -24.66
C THR A 136 17.12 -9.60 -25.84
N VAL A 137 18.13 -8.77 -25.60
CA VAL A 137 19.13 -8.35 -26.59
C VAL A 137 19.91 -9.57 -27.08
N ASP A 138 20.32 -10.47 -26.19
CA ASP A 138 21.09 -11.65 -26.53
C ASP A 138 20.27 -12.62 -27.40
N ASP A 139 19.00 -12.86 -27.03
CA ASP A 139 18.10 -13.69 -27.84
C ASP A 139 17.85 -13.06 -29.23
N VAL A 140 17.61 -11.76 -29.31
CA VAL A 140 17.34 -11.06 -30.58
C VAL A 140 18.60 -11.00 -31.47
N ARG A 141 19.78 -10.75 -30.88
CA ARG A 141 21.06 -10.76 -31.62
C ARG A 141 21.43 -12.16 -32.09
N SER A 142 21.07 -13.21 -31.34
CA SER A 142 21.32 -14.61 -31.76
C SER A 142 20.58 -15.00 -33.05
N GLU A 143 19.47 -14.33 -33.35
CA GLU A 143 18.71 -14.47 -34.60
C GLU A 143 19.23 -13.56 -35.74
N GLY A 144 20.36 -12.87 -35.51
CA GLY A 144 21.05 -12.04 -36.51
C GLY A 144 20.54 -10.61 -36.63
N LEU A 145 19.66 -10.14 -35.74
CA LEU A 145 19.21 -8.75 -35.71
C LEU A 145 20.22 -7.84 -34.99
N ILE A 146 20.16 -6.54 -35.32
CA ILE A 146 20.97 -5.50 -34.70
C ILE A 146 20.16 -4.79 -33.62
N VAL A 147 20.63 -4.85 -32.38
CA VAL A 147 20.05 -4.10 -31.25
C VAL A 147 21.09 -3.12 -30.72
N THR A 148 20.76 -1.83 -30.70
CA THR A 148 21.66 -0.74 -30.26
C THR A 148 21.06 0.16 -29.20
N ASP A 149 19.74 0.18 -29.07
CA ASP A 149 19.03 1.10 -28.21
C ASP A 149 17.85 0.38 -27.56
N ALA A 150 17.47 0.84 -26.36
CA ALA A 150 16.30 0.40 -25.63
C ALA A 150 15.54 1.62 -25.09
N ILE A 151 14.21 1.55 -25.11
CA ILE A 151 13.31 2.55 -24.53
C ILE A 151 12.66 1.95 -23.30
N VAL A 152 12.74 2.68 -22.20
CA VAL A 152 12.28 2.23 -20.88
C VAL A 152 11.24 3.21 -20.34
N VAL A 153 10.13 2.71 -19.78
CA VAL A 153 9.16 3.61 -19.14
C VAL A 153 9.76 4.21 -17.86
N VAL A 154 10.30 3.40 -16.96
CA VAL A 154 10.91 3.84 -15.70
C VAL A 154 12.31 3.26 -15.50
N ASP A 155 13.31 4.12 -15.41
CA ASP A 155 14.63 3.77 -14.86
C ASP A 155 14.66 4.03 -13.35
N ARG A 156 14.98 3.00 -12.56
CA ARG A 156 15.15 3.12 -11.10
C ARG A 156 16.47 3.75 -10.69
N GLU A 157 17.39 3.98 -11.62
CA GLU A 157 18.71 4.59 -11.41
C GLU A 157 19.65 3.72 -10.56
N GLN A 158 19.54 2.39 -10.72
CA GLN A 158 20.25 1.39 -9.89
C GLN A 158 21.28 0.55 -10.69
N GLY A 159 21.87 1.15 -11.73
CA GLY A 159 22.94 0.54 -12.54
C GLY A 159 22.51 0.08 -13.94
N GLY A 160 21.20 0.04 -14.22
CA GLY A 160 20.65 -0.43 -15.50
C GLY A 160 21.26 0.22 -16.74
N SER A 161 21.32 1.56 -16.78
CA SER A 161 21.88 2.30 -17.91
C SER A 161 23.33 1.89 -18.22
N GLN A 162 24.20 1.91 -17.20
CA GLN A 162 25.60 1.52 -17.32
C GLN A 162 25.75 0.06 -17.77
N ASN A 163 25.03 -0.86 -17.11
CA ASN A 163 25.09 -2.29 -17.42
C ASN A 163 24.69 -2.58 -18.88
N THR A 164 23.69 -1.87 -19.41
CA THR A 164 23.29 -2.01 -20.82
C THR A 164 24.30 -1.39 -21.79
N GLU A 165 24.89 -0.25 -21.43
CA GLU A 165 25.87 0.45 -22.26
C GLU A 165 27.17 -0.37 -22.41
N GLU A 166 27.62 -1.02 -21.34
CA GLU A 166 28.77 -1.96 -21.35
C GLU A 166 28.57 -3.13 -22.34
N ARG A 167 27.31 -3.45 -22.70
CA ARG A 167 26.93 -4.48 -23.68
C ARG A 167 26.52 -3.89 -25.04
N GLY A 168 26.83 -2.62 -25.27
CA GLY A 168 26.59 -1.90 -26.52
C GLY A 168 25.12 -1.59 -26.78
N VAL A 169 24.32 -1.38 -25.73
CA VAL A 169 22.92 -0.98 -25.83
C VAL A 169 22.70 0.31 -25.05
N ARG A 170 22.35 1.40 -25.75
CA ARG A 170 22.02 2.67 -25.09
C ARG A 170 20.59 2.66 -24.58
N MET A 171 20.43 2.93 -23.29
CA MET A 171 19.11 3.00 -22.66
C MET A 171 18.58 4.44 -22.67
N HIS A 172 17.30 4.60 -23.03
CA HIS A 172 16.59 5.87 -23.02
C HIS A 172 15.33 5.72 -22.16
N SER A 173 15.28 6.40 -21.01
CA SER A 173 14.16 6.32 -20.08
C SER A 173 13.18 7.48 -20.24
N LEU A 174 11.87 7.20 -20.28
CA LEU A 174 10.82 8.22 -20.25
C LEU A 174 10.79 8.91 -18.87
N TYR A 175 10.91 8.12 -17.80
CA TYR A 175 11.02 8.60 -16.43
C TYR A 175 12.26 8.02 -15.76
N THR A 176 12.93 8.86 -14.97
CA THR A 176 13.83 8.37 -13.90
C THR A 176 13.08 8.37 -12.58
N LEU A 177 13.51 7.54 -11.63
CA LEU A 177 12.94 7.52 -10.28
C LEU A 177 13.06 8.90 -9.62
N SER A 178 14.20 9.57 -9.75
CA SER A 178 14.40 10.94 -9.25
C SER A 178 13.38 11.94 -9.82
N TYR A 179 13.08 11.86 -11.12
CA TYR A 179 12.05 12.71 -11.74
C TYR A 179 10.65 12.43 -11.15
N LEU A 180 10.29 11.16 -10.97
CA LEU A 180 9.00 10.78 -10.39
C LEU A 180 8.86 11.27 -8.95
N LEU A 181 9.92 11.15 -8.14
CA LEU A 181 9.95 11.66 -6.77
C LEU A 181 9.74 13.18 -6.73
N GLN A 182 10.47 13.92 -7.56
CA GLN A 182 10.34 15.37 -7.63
C GLN A 182 8.92 15.80 -8.06
N THR A 183 8.33 15.10 -9.04
CA THR A 183 6.96 15.34 -9.49
C THR A 183 5.94 15.10 -8.35
N MET A 184 6.11 14.02 -7.58
CA MET A 184 5.24 13.74 -6.43
C MET A 184 5.39 14.78 -5.31
N LEU A 185 6.61 15.28 -5.08
CA LEU A 185 6.88 16.33 -4.09
C LEU A 185 6.20 17.65 -4.50
N GLU A 186 6.37 18.08 -5.75
CA GLU A 186 5.72 19.29 -6.29
C GLU A 186 4.19 19.23 -6.21
N ALA A 187 3.62 18.03 -6.43
CA ALA A 187 2.19 17.78 -6.32
C ALA A 187 1.70 17.55 -4.87
N LYS A 188 2.59 17.69 -3.86
CA LYS A 188 2.30 17.46 -2.44
C LYS A 188 1.69 16.09 -2.18
N ARG A 189 2.17 15.07 -2.91
CA ARG A 189 1.82 13.66 -2.72
C ARG A 189 2.77 12.95 -1.77
N ILE A 190 3.97 13.50 -1.60
CA ILE A 190 4.99 13.06 -0.64
C ILE A 190 5.70 14.28 -0.07
N GLU A 191 6.41 14.07 1.04
CA GLU A 191 7.28 15.06 1.68
C GLU A 191 8.75 14.91 1.25
N GLU A 192 9.55 15.94 1.54
CA GLU A 192 10.99 15.97 1.23
C GLU A 192 11.75 14.82 1.94
N SER A 193 11.29 14.39 3.11
CA SER A 193 11.84 13.25 3.85
C SER A 193 11.74 11.94 3.06
N THR A 194 10.62 11.71 2.36
CA THR A 194 10.43 10.55 1.48
C THR A 194 11.40 10.60 0.30
N VAL A 195 11.60 11.77 -0.31
CA VAL A 195 12.56 11.94 -1.41
C VAL A 195 13.98 11.60 -0.93
N LYS A 196 14.39 12.13 0.22
CA LYS A 196 15.71 11.84 0.82
C LYS A 196 15.89 10.36 1.15
N ALA A 197 14.87 9.72 1.72
CA ALA A 197 14.87 8.28 2.04
C ALA A 197 15.08 7.42 0.78
N VAL A 198 14.35 7.72 -0.31
CA VAL A 198 14.48 6.96 -1.56
C VAL A 198 15.81 7.25 -2.24
N ALA A 199 16.29 8.50 -2.25
CA ALA A 199 17.59 8.85 -2.83
C ALA A 199 18.74 8.11 -2.13
N LYS A 200 18.74 8.07 -0.79
CA LYS A 200 19.71 7.29 0.00
C LYS A 200 19.66 5.80 -0.34
N TYR A 201 18.46 5.25 -0.56
CA TYR A 201 18.30 3.87 -1.00
C TYR A 201 18.92 3.62 -2.38
N ILE A 202 18.67 4.49 -3.37
CA ILE A 202 19.24 4.37 -4.73
C ILE A 202 20.77 4.37 -4.64
N ASP A 203 21.34 5.31 -3.90
CA ASP A 203 22.79 5.51 -3.78
C ASP A 203 23.49 4.31 -3.11
N ALA A 204 22.83 3.71 -2.11
CA ALA A 204 23.29 2.49 -1.48
C ALA A 204 23.12 1.26 -2.39
N CYS A 205 22.02 1.19 -3.15
CA CYS A 205 21.59 0.01 -3.86
C CYS A 205 21.90 0.07 -5.36
N GLN A 206 23.19 -0.01 -5.69
CA GLN A 206 23.67 -0.13 -7.07
C GLN A 206 23.91 -1.60 -7.44
N ILE A 207 23.34 -2.06 -8.55
CA ILE A 207 23.26 -3.48 -8.91
C ILE A 207 23.91 -3.72 -10.29
N ARG A 208 24.76 -4.74 -10.39
CA ARG A 208 25.36 -5.22 -11.65
C ARG A 208 24.36 -6.04 -12.48
N SER A 209 24.69 -6.27 -13.75
CA SER A 209 23.86 -7.07 -14.67
C SER A 209 23.59 -8.50 -14.19
N ASP A 210 24.50 -9.09 -13.41
CA ASP A 210 24.37 -10.42 -12.79
C ASP A 210 23.52 -10.44 -11.51
N GLY A 211 23.02 -9.28 -11.06
CA GLY A 211 22.23 -9.12 -9.85
C GLY A 211 23.06 -8.92 -8.57
N SER A 212 24.40 -8.92 -8.65
CA SER A 212 25.27 -8.63 -7.51
C SER A 212 25.31 -7.13 -7.19
N PHE A 213 25.51 -6.77 -5.93
CA PHE A 213 25.69 -5.37 -5.53
C PHE A 213 27.06 -4.85 -5.93
N VAL A 214 27.12 -3.61 -6.42
CA VAL A 214 28.37 -2.96 -6.81
C VAL A 214 29.34 -2.87 -5.63
N LYS A 215 28.83 -2.53 -4.44
CA LYS A 215 29.58 -2.50 -3.18
C LYS A 215 29.30 -3.77 -2.35
N ASN A 216 30.35 -4.51 -1.99
CA ASN A 216 30.23 -5.66 -1.09
C ASN A 216 29.86 -5.21 0.32
N GLY A 217 29.00 -5.97 1.01
CA GLY A 217 28.58 -5.66 2.39
C GLY A 217 27.61 -4.48 2.51
N THR A 218 26.97 -4.06 1.41
CA THR A 218 25.98 -2.96 1.43
C THR A 218 24.84 -3.30 2.37
N THR A 219 24.72 -2.55 3.47
CA THR A 219 23.53 -2.56 4.32
C THR A 219 22.54 -1.57 3.74
N VAL A 220 21.57 -2.06 2.96
CA VAL A 220 20.51 -1.23 2.39
C VAL A 220 19.43 -1.05 3.45
N VAL A 221 19.33 0.17 4.01
CA VAL A 221 18.28 0.51 4.98
C VAL A 221 17.09 1.08 4.23
N ASN A 222 15.95 0.39 4.29
CA ASN A 222 14.68 0.95 3.84
C ASN A 222 14.11 1.86 4.93
N ASP A 223 14.26 3.17 4.75
CA ASP A 223 13.76 4.18 5.68
C ASP A 223 12.21 4.34 5.59
N LEU A 224 11.54 3.71 4.61
CA LEU A 224 10.07 3.65 4.48
C LEU A 224 9.45 2.37 5.07
N CYS A 225 10.15 1.71 5.99
CA CYS A 225 9.59 0.60 6.76
C CYS A 225 8.66 1.14 7.85
N ARG A 226 7.35 0.87 7.73
CA ARG A 226 6.32 1.48 8.60
C ARG A 226 6.55 1.28 10.10
N THR A 227 7.18 0.17 10.49
CA THR A 227 7.44 -0.15 11.91
C THR A 227 8.60 0.65 12.48
N ARG A 228 9.46 1.22 11.62
CA ARG A 228 10.56 2.13 11.98
C ARG A 228 10.24 3.61 11.75
N MET A 229 9.15 3.91 11.05
CA MET A 229 8.72 5.29 10.80
C MET A 229 7.90 5.84 11.96
N SER A 230 8.03 7.15 12.21
CA SER A 230 7.12 7.85 13.12
C SER A 230 5.70 7.94 12.54
N PHE A 231 4.69 8.16 13.39
CA PHE A 231 3.30 8.31 12.92
C PHE A 231 3.09 9.60 12.13
N GLU A 232 3.82 10.66 12.48
CA GLU A 232 3.86 11.92 11.74
C GLU A 232 4.33 11.68 10.31
N ALA A 233 5.49 11.02 10.13
CA ALA A 233 6.05 10.74 8.82
C ALA A 233 5.17 9.83 7.96
N ARG A 234 4.34 8.99 8.60
CA ARG A 234 3.39 8.09 7.90
C ARG A 234 2.10 8.79 7.46
N THR A 235 1.73 9.88 8.13
CA THR A 235 0.47 10.60 7.88
C THR A 235 0.35 11.04 6.42
N ASP A 236 1.45 11.52 5.83
CA ASP A 236 1.43 12.03 4.45
C ASP A 236 1.36 10.94 3.39
N LEU A 237 1.78 9.72 3.73
CA LEU A 237 1.70 8.54 2.88
C LEU A 237 0.33 7.86 2.89
N ALA A 238 -0.55 8.24 3.82
CA ALA A 238 -1.91 7.71 3.88
C ALA A 238 -2.77 8.25 2.73
N LYS A 239 -3.46 7.35 2.02
CA LYS A 239 -4.42 7.74 0.97
C LYS A 239 -5.82 8.02 1.54
N CYS A 240 -6.22 7.28 2.57
CA CYS A 240 -7.49 7.47 3.24
C CYS A 240 -7.47 8.71 4.16
N PRO A 241 -8.41 9.68 4.01
CA PRO A 241 -8.46 10.84 4.90
C PRO A 241 -8.65 10.46 6.38
N LEU A 242 -9.45 9.42 6.69
CA LEU A 242 -9.65 8.96 8.06
C LEU A 242 -8.38 8.33 8.65
N ALA A 243 -7.55 7.68 7.84
CA ALA A 243 -6.24 7.24 8.31
C ALA A 243 -5.34 8.43 8.69
N LYS A 244 -5.37 9.53 7.91
CA LYS A 244 -4.65 10.77 8.26
C LYS A 244 -5.14 11.37 9.57
N GLU A 245 -6.45 11.43 9.76
CA GLU A 245 -7.06 11.93 11.01
C GLU A 245 -6.66 11.05 12.19
N LEU A 246 -6.72 9.72 12.04
CA LEU A 246 -6.32 8.79 13.08
C LEU A 246 -4.83 8.90 13.43
N PHE A 247 -3.93 9.01 12.45
CA PHE A 247 -2.51 9.28 12.73
C PHE A 247 -2.33 10.57 13.53
N LYS A 248 -3.01 11.66 13.14
CA LYS A 248 -2.94 12.94 13.88
C LYS A 248 -3.45 12.82 15.31
N THR A 249 -4.54 12.07 15.53
CA THR A 249 -5.06 11.79 16.87
C THR A 249 -4.08 11.00 17.71
N ILE A 250 -3.50 9.93 17.14
CA ILE A 250 -2.48 9.10 17.80
C ILE A 250 -1.29 9.95 18.25
N VAL A 251 -0.76 10.79 17.35
CA VAL A 251 0.38 11.69 17.61
C VAL A 251 0.03 12.70 18.70
N THR A 252 -1.07 13.44 18.52
CA THR A 252 -1.47 14.53 19.42
C THR A 252 -1.69 14.03 20.84
N LYS A 253 -2.30 12.85 20.98
CA LYS A 253 -2.65 12.28 22.28
C LYS A 253 -1.63 11.28 22.81
N LYS A 254 -0.58 10.97 22.04
CA LYS A 254 0.42 9.93 22.36
C LYS A 254 -0.25 8.62 22.78
N THR A 255 -1.20 8.15 21.97
CA THR A 255 -1.98 6.94 22.28
C THR A 255 -2.21 6.08 21.06
N MET A 256 -1.98 4.78 21.23
CA MET A 256 -2.31 3.72 20.26
C MET A 256 -3.51 2.90 20.72
N LEU A 257 -4.16 3.31 21.82
CA LEU A 257 -5.16 2.51 22.49
C LEU A 257 -6.53 2.66 21.81
N CYS A 258 -7.09 1.53 21.39
CA CYS A 258 -8.49 1.42 21.03
C CYS A 258 -9.24 0.70 22.16
N LEU A 259 -10.24 1.36 22.74
CA LEU A 259 -11.13 0.73 23.71
C LEU A 259 -12.20 -0.07 22.98
N ALA A 260 -12.29 -1.38 23.24
CA ALA A 260 -13.46 -2.18 22.89
C ALA A 260 -14.51 -2.06 23.98
N ALA A 261 -15.52 -1.22 23.78
CA ALA A 261 -16.62 -0.97 24.70
C ALA A 261 -17.74 -2.02 24.53
N ASP A 262 -17.39 -3.28 24.77
CA ASP A 262 -18.29 -4.43 24.63
C ASP A 262 -19.24 -4.54 25.85
N LEU A 263 -20.09 -3.52 26.02
CA LEU A 263 -21.11 -3.39 27.07
C LEU A 263 -22.51 -3.37 26.44
N THR A 264 -23.53 -3.71 27.22
CA THR A 264 -24.91 -3.86 26.71
C THR A 264 -25.84 -2.69 27.07
N ASN A 265 -25.36 -1.72 27.86
CA ASN A 265 -26.15 -0.57 28.31
C ASN A 265 -25.49 0.75 27.84
N SER A 266 -26.30 1.65 27.30
CA SER A 266 -25.85 2.90 26.70
C SER A 266 -25.21 3.86 27.71
N GLU A 267 -25.73 3.96 28.93
CA GLU A 267 -25.21 4.84 29.99
C GLU A 267 -23.83 4.37 30.47
N GLU A 268 -23.65 3.06 30.66
CA GLU A 268 -22.35 2.48 31.02
C GLU A 268 -21.29 2.76 29.96
N ILE A 269 -21.65 2.67 28.67
CA ILE A 269 -20.75 3.00 27.56
C ILE A 269 -20.37 4.47 27.59
N LEU A 270 -21.33 5.38 27.77
CA LEU A 270 -21.06 6.83 27.81
C LEU A 270 -20.17 7.20 29.00
N ASN A 271 -20.44 6.66 30.19
CA ASN A 271 -19.63 6.88 31.38
C ASN A 271 -18.19 6.36 31.19
N LEU A 272 -18.03 5.17 30.60
CA LEU A 272 -16.72 4.62 30.29
C LEU A 272 -16.00 5.45 29.22
N ALA A 273 -16.71 5.87 28.17
CA ALA A 273 -16.17 6.69 27.08
C ALA A 273 -15.67 8.05 27.58
N ASP A 274 -16.37 8.69 28.52
CA ASP A 274 -15.92 9.94 29.13
C ASP A 274 -14.69 9.73 30.02
N ALA A 275 -14.72 8.70 30.86
CA ALA A 275 -13.63 8.39 31.79
C ALA A 275 -12.32 7.95 31.09
N VAL A 276 -12.43 7.24 29.96
CA VAL A 276 -11.30 6.66 29.21
C VAL A 276 -10.93 7.50 27.97
N GLY A 277 -11.84 8.36 27.50
CA GLY A 277 -11.70 9.22 26.32
C GLY A 277 -10.34 9.89 26.16
N PRO A 278 -9.77 10.54 27.20
CA PRO A 278 -8.45 11.18 27.13
C PRO A 278 -7.30 10.24 26.74
N TYR A 279 -7.44 8.93 26.95
CA TYR A 279 -6.37 7.94 26.80
C TYR A 279 -6.46 7.10 25.52
N ILE A 280 -7.49 7.27 24.70
CA ILE A 280 -7.75 6.43 23.51
C ILE A 280 -7.71 7.22 22.20
N CYS A 281 -7.32 6.56 21.11
CA CYS A 281 -7.43 7.13 19.76
C CYS A 281 -8.73 6.69 19.06
N VAL A 282 -9.26 5.52 19.44
CA VAL A 282 -10.48 4.94 18.87
C VAL A 282 -11.34 4.33 19.98
N LEU A 283 -12.65 4.55 19.93
CA LEU A 283 -13.63 3.79 20.70
C LEU A 283 -14.36 2.84 19.76
N LYS A 284 -14.23 1.54 20.01
CA LYS A 284 -14.88 0.47 19.25
C LYS A 284 -16.18 0.05 19.92
N THR A 285 -17.27 0.01 19.17
CA THR A 285 -18.59 -0.43 19.62
C THR A 285 -19.02 -1.74 18.95
N HIS A 286 -20.04 -2.37 19.54
CA HIS A 286 -20.93 -3.33 18.91
C HIS A 286 -22.35 -2.83 19.12
N CYS A 287 -22.88 -2.03 18.19
CA CYS A 287 -24.18 -1.37 18.41
C CYS A 287 -25.34 -2.36 18.56
N ASP A 288 -25.19 -3.56 17.99
CA ASP A 288 -26.17 -4.64 17.97
C ASP A 288 -26.32 -5.41 19.29
N ILE A 289 -25.41 -5.21 20.26
CA ILE A 289 -25.53 -5.77 21.62
C ILE A 289 -26.05 -4.76 22.66
N ILE A 290 -26.25 -3.50 22.27
CA ILE A 290 -26.73 -2.43 23.17
C ILE A 290 -28.26 -2.52 23.25
N ALA A 291 -28.77 -2.92 24.41
CA ALA A 291 -30.19 -3.21 24.61
C ALA A 291 -31.09 -1.96 24.46
N ASP A 292 -30.56 -0.79 24.82
CA ASP A 292 -31.22 0.52 24.83
C ASP A 292 -30.65 1.48 23.76
N PHE A 293 -30.16 0.94 22.63
CA PHE A 293 -29.61 1.73 21.53
C PHE A 293 -30.61 2.80 21.06
N SER A 294 -30.15 4.05 20.98
CA SER A 294 -30.97 5.18 20.59
C SER A 294 -30.16 6.26 19.86
N GLU A 295 -30.86 7.15 19.14
CA GLU A 295 -30.22 8.31 18.50
C GLU A 295 -29.60 9.26 19.54
N GLN A 296 -30.20 9.36 20.74
CA GLN A 296 -29.66 10.18 21.82
C GLN A 296 -28.32 9.63 22.34
N PHE A 297 -28.19 8.30 22.46
CA PHE A 297 -26.93 7.65 22.78
C PHE A 297 -25.87 8.00 21.73
N VAL A 298 -26.19 7.85 20.45
CA VAL A 298 -25.27 8.16 19.33
C VAL A 298 -24.78 9.61 19.40
N ARG A 299 -25.70 10.58 19.55
CA ARG A 299 -25.35 12.01 19.65
C ARG A 299 -24.44 12.29 20.85
N SER A 300 -24.70 11.64 21.98
CA SER A 300 -23.90 11.79 23.20
C SER A 300 -22.50 11.20 23.01
N LEU A 301 -22.39 10.02 22.41
CA LEU A 301 -21.11 9.38 22.10
C LEU A 301 -20.28 10.23 21.12
N GLN A 302 -20.91 10.79 20.09
CA GLN A 302 -20.25 11.72 19.17
C GLN A 302 -19.80 13.01 19.85
N SER A 303 -20.54 13.49 20.86
CA SER A 303 -20.11 14.63 21.66
C SER A 303 -18.85 14.33 22.46
N LEU A 304 -18.78 13.16 23.09
CA LEU A 304 -17.59 12.68 23.81
C LEU A 304 -16.41 12.47 22.88
N ALA A 305 -16.63 11.90 21.68
CA ALA A 305 -15.62 11.72 20.66
C ALA A 305 -14.97 13.05 20.25
N ARG A 306 -15.78 14.10 20.04
CA ARG A 306 -15.30 15.46 19.76
C ARG A 306 -14.58 16.07 20.97
N GLN A 307 -15.15 15.95 22.17
CA GLN A 307 -14.60 16.51 23.40
C GLN A 307 -13.21 15.94 23.71
N HIS A 308 -13.06 14.63 23.58
CA HIS A 308 -11.84 13.92 23.95
C HIS A 308 -10.92 13.64 22.76
N ASN A 309 -11.31 14.02 21.56
CA ASN A 309 -10.58 13.76 20.32
C ASN A 309 -10.25 12.26 20.13
N PHE A 310 -11.28 11.44 19.91
CA PHE A 310 -11.13 10.06 19.45
C PHE A 310 -12.10 9.76 18.32
N LEU A 311 -11.79 8.76 17.48
CA LEU A 311 -12.69 8.29 16.43
C LEU A 311 -13.61 7.18 16.95
N ILE A 312 -14.81 7.07 16.39
CA ILE A 312 -15.75 6.00 16.70
C ILE A 312 -15.65 4.93 15.61
N MET A 313 -15.45 3.67 16.03
CA MET A 313 -15.42 2.52 15.13
C MET A 313 -16.51 1.52 15.49
N GLU A 314 -17.40 1.23 14.55
CA GLU A 314 -18.36 0.15 14.73
C GLU A 314 -17.77 -1.16 14.20
N ASP A 315 -17.54 -2.13 15.09
CA ASP A 315 -16.93 -3.41 14.75
C ASP A 315 -17.95 -4.41 14.20
N ARG A 316 -18.66 -3.98 13.17
CA ARG A 316 -19.78 -4.71 12.58
C ARG A 316 -19.35 -5.98 11.84
N LYS A 317 -18.09 -6.05 11.39
CA LYS A 317 -17.54 -7.13 10.55
C LYS A 317 -18.45 -7.45 9.36
N PHE A 318 -18.75 -6.45 8.53
CA PHE A 318 -19.58 -6.66 7.34
C PHE A 318 -19.01 -7.78 6.47
N ALA A 319 -19.85 -8.72 6.04
CA ALA A 319 -19.43 -9.94 5.36
C ALA A 319 -20.48 -10.46 4.34
N ASP A 320 -21.20 -9.55 3.69
CA ASP A 320 -22.25 -9.87 2.71
C ASP A 320 -21.95 -9.20 1.36
N ILE A 321 -22.76 -9.47 0.34
CA ILE A 321 -22.68 -8.84 -0.97
C ILE A 321 -22.94 -7.32 -0.89
N GLY A 322 -22.40 -6.58 -1.86
CA GLY A 322 -22.42 -5.11 -1.88
C GLY A 322 -23.79 -4.46 -1.63
N ASN A 323 -24.85 -4.96 -2.27
CA ASN A 323 -26.19 -4.39 -2.12
C ASN A 323 -26.74 -4.54 -0.70
N THR A 324 -26.53 -5.71 -0.08
CA THR A 324 -27.00 -5.99 1.28
C THR A 324 -26.24 -5.14 2.30
N VAL A 325 -24.90 -5.08 2.20
CA VAL A 325 -24.10 -4.30 3.15
C VAL A 325 -24.40 -2.80 3.05
N ALA A 326 -24.77 -2.29 1.87
CA ALA A 326 -25.17 -0.90 1.71
C ALA A 326 -26.40 -0.57 2.59
N GLN A 327 -27.40 -1.46 2.60
CA GLN A 327 -28.60 -1.32 3.42
C GLN A 327 -28.31 -1.54 4.90
N GLN A 328 -27.47 -2.51 5.25
CA GLN A 328 -27.06 -2.75 6.64
C GLN A 328 -26.28 -1.56 7.23
N TYR A 329 -25.51 -0.86 6.38
CA TYR A 329 -24.66 0.24 6.80
C TYR A 329 -25.41 1.57 6.93
N ALA A 330 -26.20 1.98 5.93
CA ALA A 330 -26.92 3.26 5.96
C ALA A 330 -28.37 3.17 6.51
N GLY A 331 -28.94 1.97 6.56
CA GLY A 331 -30.32 1.74 6.96
C GLY A 331 -30.46 1.08 8.34
N GLY A 332 -31.60 0.42 8.54
CA GLY A 332 -31.92 -0.29 9.78
C GLY A 332 -32.06 0.63 11.00
N LEU A 333 -32.10 0.01 12.17
CA LEU A 333 -32.19 0.72 13.46
C LEU A 333 -30.91 1.50 13.76
N CYS A 334 -29.75 0.92 13.44
CA CYS A 334 -28.46 1.45 13.87
C CYS A 334 -27.91 2.56 12.97
N ARG A 335 -28.30 2.61 11.68
CA ARG A 335 -27.86 3.61 10.70
C ARG A 335 -26.36 3.94 10.82
N ILE A 336 -25.52 2.91 10.84
CA ILE A 336 -24.11 2.97 11.24
C ILE A 336 -23.33 4.05 10.47
N ALA A 337 -23.60 4.20 9.17
CA ALA A 337 -22.96 5.21 8.31
C ALA A 337 -23.19 6.66 8.78
N ASP A 338 -24.25 6.93 9.53
CA ASP A 338 -24.57 8.27 10.01
C ASP A 338 -23.62 8.73 11.14
N TRP A 339 -22.96 7.80 11.84
CA TRP A 339 -22.22 8.15 13.06
C TRP A 339 -20.87 7.48 13.28
N ALA A 340 -20.63 6.27 12.77
CA ALA A 340 -19.35 5.60 12.93
C ALA A 340 -18.35 6.18 11.92
N ASP A 341 -17.19 6.66 12.39
CA ASP A 341 -16.12 7.15 11.51
C ASP A 341 -15.47 5.99 10.73
N LEU A 342 -15.36 4.84 11.41
CA LEU A 342 -14.71 3.63 10.93
C LEU A 342 -15.63 2.42 11.08
N VAL A 343 -15.51 1.45 10.18
CA VAL A 343 -16.14 0.12 10.33
C VAL A 343 -15.19 -1.02 9.99
N THR A 344 -15.43 -2.20 10.54
CA THR A 344 -14.69 -3.42 10.19
C THR A 344 -15.42 -4.24 9.13
N VAL A 345 -14.66 -4.80 8.18
CA VAL A 345 -15.20 -5.47 6.98
C VAL A 345 -14.37 -6.71 6.61
N HIS A 346 -15.01 -7.86 6.43
CA HIS A 346 -14.36 -9.05 5.90
C HIS A 346 -14.15 -8.93 4.39
N ALA A 347 -13.00 -9.40 3.90
CA ALA A 347 -12.72 -9.49 2.46
C ALA A 347 -13.40 -10.70 1.78
N LEU A 348 -14.12 -11.53 2.55
CA LEU A 348 -14.70 -12.80 2.09
C LEU A 348 -15.59 -12.64 0.83
N PRO A 349 -16.50 -11.65 0.74
CA PRO A 349 -17.34 -11.47 -0.45
C PRO A 349 -16.61 -10.84 -1.64
N GLY A 350 -15.33 -10.48 -1.47
CA GLY A 350 -14.53 -9.76 -2.45
C GLY A 350 -14.88 -8.28 -2.53
N GLN A 351 -14.30 -7.61 -3.54
CA GLN A 351 -14.32 -6.15 -3.69
C GLN A 351 -15.70 -5.49 -3.76
N GLY A 352 -16.76 -6.22 -4.11
CA GLY A 352 -18.11 -5.68 -4.24
C GLY A 352 -18.64 -5.08 -2.93
N ILE A 353 -18.15 -5.57 -1.78
CA ILE A 353 -18.51 -5.06 -0.47
C ILE A 353 -18.10 -3.60 -0.25
N LEU A 354 -16.89 -3.20 -0.70
CA LEU A 354 -16.41 -1.82 -0.57
C LEU A 354 -17.22 -0.86 -1.44
N LYS A 355 -17.56 -1.29 -2.66
CA LYS A 355 -18.44 -0.52 -3.55
C LYS A 355 -19.82 -0.31 -2.92
N GLY A 356 -20.37 -1.36 -2.30
CA GLY A 356 -21.62 -1.30 -1.55
C GLY A 356 -21.57 -0.28 -0.41
N LEU A 357 -20.57 -0.39 0.47
CA LEU A 357 -20.40 0.54 1.58
C LEU A 357 -20.17 1.98 1.11
N LYS A 358 -19.37 2.21 0.06
CA LYS A 358 -19.18 3.53 -0.55
C LYS A 358 -20.48 4.12 -1.11
N SER A 359 -21.29 3.30 -1.80
CA SER A 359 -22.58 3.75 -2.35
C SER A 359 -23.55 4.20 -1.26
N ALA A 360 -23.47 3.60 -0.06
CA ALA A 360 -24.29 3.98 1.08
C ALA A 360 -23.88 5.33 1.71
N ILE A 361 -22.67 5.80 1.44
CA ILE A 361 -22.16 7.10 1.93
C ILE A 361 -22.54 8.25 0.97
N SER A 362 -22.88 7.96 -0.29
CA SER A 362 -23.03 8.98 -1.35
C SER A 362 -24.38 8.93 -2.08
N ALA A 363 -25.26 9.91 -1.82
CA ALA A 363 -26.23 10.47 -2.80
C ALA A 363 -26.99 11.69 -2.24
N ASP A 364 -27.47 11.68 -0.98
CA ASP A 364 -28.47 12.66 -0.51
C ASP A 364 -28.16 13.35 0.84
N ARG A 365 -27.00 13.10 1.44
CA ARG A 365 -26.60 13.73 2.71
C ARG A 365 -25.10 14.02 2.67
N PRO A 366 -24.62 15.23 3.03
CA PRO A 366 -23.20 15.47 3.24
C PRO A 366 -22.76 14.71 4.50
N LEU A 367 -22.59 13.39 4.38
CA LEU A 367 -22.02 12.57 5.43
C LEU A 367 -20.53 12.92 5.55
N ALA A 368 -20.06 13.04 6.79
CA ALA A 368 -18.64 13.18 7.06
C ALA A 368 -17.87 11.99 6.46
N THR A 369 -16.59 12.19 6.17
CA THR A 369 -15.75 11.15 5.57
C THR A 369 -15.79 9.87 6.43
N ARG A 370 -15.67 8.71 5.79
CA ARG A 370 -15.70 7.39 6.44
C ARG A 370 -14.50 6.58 6.00
N GLY A 371 -14.12 5.60 6.82
CA GLY A 371 -13.08 4.64 6.48
C GLY A 371 -13.41 3.22 6.90
N VAL A 372 -12.66 2.25 6.38
CA VAL A 372 -12.80 0.84 6.76
C VAL A 372 -11.49 0.23 7.21
N PHE A 373 -11.59 -0.75 8.12
CA PHE A 373 -10.55 -1.71 8.41
C PHE A 373 -10.92 -3.06 7.80
N LEU A 374 -10.07 -3.57 6.90
CA LEU A 374 -10.26 -4.89 6.31
C LEU A 374 -9.70 -5.98 7.23
N LEU A 375 -10.48 -7.01 7.54
CA LEU A 375 -10.00 -8.13 8.35
C LEU A 375 -9.17 -9.09 7.49
N ALA A 376 -7.87 -9.17 7.76
CA ALA A 376 -6.96 -10.08 7.09
C ALA A 376 -6.53 -11.26 7.97
N GLU A 377 -6.42 -11.06 9.29
CA GLU A 377 -6.19 -12.13 10.26
C GLU A 377 -7.04 -11.88 11.52
N MET A 378 -7.33 -12.96 12.25
CA MET A 378 -8.09 -12.91 13.51
C MET A 378 -7.24 -13.42 14.68
N SER A 379 -7.54 -12.95 15.89
CA SER A 379 -6.86 -13.33 17.14
C SER A 379 -7.38 -14.61 17.78
N THR A 380 -8.33 -15.29 17.14
CA THR A 380 -9.00 -16.48 17.69
C THR A 380 -8.32 -17.76 17.24
N GLU A 381 -8.26 -18.75 18.13
CA GLU A 381 -7.82 -20.10 17.78
C GLU A 381 -8.69 -20.69 16.66
N GLY A 382 -8.04 -21.36 15.68
CA GLY A 382 -8.75 -22.01 14.57
C GLY A 382 -9.26 -21.05 13.46
N ALA A 383 -8.79 -19.80 13.42
CA ALA A 383 -9.19 -18.86 12.38
C ALA A 383 -8.89 -19.39 10.96
N LEU A 384 -9.88 -19.30 10.06
CA LEU A 384 -9.77 -19.72 8.66
C LEU A 384 -9.13 -18.66 7.74
N THR A 385 -8.59 -17.59 8.33
CA THR A 385 -7.88 -16.51 7.62
C THR A 385 -6.45 -16.95 7.30
N ASP A 386 -6.32 -17.89 6.37
CA ASP A 386 -5.03 -18.43 5.93
C ASP A 386 -4.18 -17.40 5.15
N GLU A 387 -3.00 -17.81 4.71
CA GLU A 387 -2.08 -16.96 3.93
C GLU A 387 -2.72 -16.46 2.62
N LYS A 388 -3.56 -17.28 1.98
CA LYS A 388 -4.22 -16.91 0.72
C LYS A 388 -5.29 -15.85 0.97
N TYR A 389 -6.09 -15.99 2.02
CA TYR A 389 -7.10 -15.03 2.42
C TYR A 389 -6.47 -13.69 2.84
N SER A 390 -5.46 -13.74 3.70
CA SER A 390 -4.75 -12.54 4.18
C SER A 390 -4.07 -11.80 3.02
N THR A 391 -3.39 -12.51 2.11
CA THR A 391 -2.80 -11.93 0.89
C THR A 391 -3.86 -11.28 -0.01
N ALA A 392 -4.99 -11.95 -0.24
CA ALA A 392 -6.08 -11.39 -1.03
C ALA A 392 -6.68 -10.14 -0.38
N THR A 393 -6.76 -10.11 0.95
CA THR A 393 -7.23 -8.96 1.73
C THR A 393 -6.28 -7.76 1.59
N VAL A 394 -4.97 -7.96 1.71
CA VAL A 394 -3.97 -6.90 1.52
C VAL A 394 -4.01 -6.36 0.09
N LYS A 395 -4.19 -7.24 -0.90
CA LYS A 395 -4.35 -6.85 -2.30
C LYS A 395 -5.57 -5.92 -2.45
N MET A 396 -6.70 -6.31 -1.88
CA MET A 396 -7.91 -5.49 -1.86
C MET A 396 -7.70 -4.14 -1.15
N ALA A 397 -6.91 -4.10 -0.08
CA ALA A 397 -6.58 -2.87 0.65
C ALA A 397 -5.67 -1.90 -0.12
N THR A 398 -4.88 -2.40 -1.07
CA THR A 398 -3.78 -1.63 -1.71
C THR A 398 -3.97 -1.36 -3.19
N GLU A 399 -4.94 -2.00 -3.85
CA GLU A 399 -5.15 -1.83 -5.29
C GLU A 399 -6.38 -0.97 -5.63
N MET A 400 -7.46 -1.05 -4.85
CA MET A 400 -8.70 -0.33 -5.13
C MET A 400 -9.26 0.32 -3.87
N ASP A 401 -10.05 1.39 -4.06
CA ASP A 401 -10.72 2.11 -2.98
C ASP A 401 -9.77 2.51 -1.84
N THR A 402 -8.49 2.78 -2.17
CA THR A 402 -7.41 3.08 -1.20
C THR A 402 -7.62 4.40 -0.46
N ASP A 403 -8.50 5.26 -0.97
CA ASP A 403 -9.00 6.47 -0.34
C ASP A 403 -10.03 6.17 0.78
N PHE A 404 -10.53 4.93 0.86
CA PHE A 404 -11.55 4.50 1.82
C PHE A 404 -11.05 3.45 2.81
N VAL A 405 -10.07 2.64 2.42
CA VAL A 405 -9.43 1.68 3.33
C VAL A 405 -8.42 2.41 4.22
N ALA A 406 -8.73 2.54 5.50
CA ALA A 406 -7.87 3.19 6.49
C ALA A 406 -6.78 2.25 7.03
N GLY A 407 -7.05 0.94 7.06
CA GLY A 407 -6.11 -0.02 7.60
C GLY A 407 -6.58 -1.47 7.50
N ILE A 408 -5.83 -2.34 8.17
CA ILE A 408 -6.01 -3.79 8.14
C ILE A 408 -6.06 -4.31 9.58
N VAL A 409 -7.04 -5.16 9.88
CA VAL A 409 -7.06 -5.95 11.12
C VAL A 409 -6.19 -7.18 10.92
N CYS A 410 -5.09 -7.25 11.66
CA CYS A 410 -4.16 -8.38 11.60
C CYS A 410 -3.25 -8.49 12.83
N GLN A 411 -2.55 -9.62 12.92
CA GLN A 411 -1.58 -9.96 13.95
C GLN A 411 -0.14 -9.88 13.42
N SER A 412 0.07 -10.12 12.13
CA SER A 412 1.39 -10.23 11.51
C SER A 412 1.88 -8.89 10.96
N LYS A 413 3.02 -8.39 11.44
CA LYS A 413 3.58 -7.10 11.01
C LYS A 413 3.87 -7.03 9.50
N ASP A 414 4.33 -8.13 8.93
CA ASP A 414 4.85 -8.19 7.55
C ASP A 414 3.73 -8.22 6.51
N LEU A 415 2.48 -8.37 6.95
CA LEU A 415 1.31 -8.35 6.09
C LEU A 415 0.99 -6.93 5.56
N VAL A 416 1.39 -5.90 6.29
CA VAL A 416 1.12 -4.49 5.96
C VAL A 416 2.41 -3.80 5.52
N ALA A 417 2.63 -3.71 4.20
CA ALA A 417 3.82 -3.08 3.62
C ALA A 417 3.69 -1.56 3.44
N SER A 418 2.47 -1.04 3.24
CA SER A 418 2.22 0.39 3.00
C SER A 418 2.26 1.18 4.32
N PRO A 419 3.13 2.20 4.46
CA PRO A 419 3.20 3.02 5.67
C PRO A 419 1.94 3.84 5.92
N GLY A 420 1.19 4.14 4.85
CA GLY A 420 -0.07 4.87 4.92
C GLY A 420 -1.27 4.05 5.41
N LEU A 421 -1.13 2.73 5.54
CA LEU A 421 -2.16 1.88 6.16
C LEU A 421 -1.84 1.66 7.64
N LEU A 422 -2.90 1.65 8.46
CA LEU A 422 -2.83 1.33 9.89
C LEU A 422 -3.01 -0.17 10.13
N GLN A 423 -2.21 -0.75 11.01
CA GLN A 423 -2.47 -2.07 11.57
C GLN A 423 -3.29 -1.97 12.86
N LEU A 424 -4.52 -2.51 12.83
CA LEU A 424 -5.37 -2.69 14.01
C LEU A 424 -5.18 -4.11 14.55
N THR A 425 -4.74 -4.24 15.80
CA THR A 425 -4.45 -5.55 16.40
C THR A 425 -5.29 -5.76 17.66
N PRO A 426 -6.29 -6.66 17.62
CA PRO A 426 -7.01 -7.11 18.81
C PRO A 426 -6.26 -8.21 19.55
N GLY A 427 -6.75 -8.57 20.72
CA GLY A 427 -6.14 -9.59 21.57
C GLY A 427 -5.02 -9.04 22.45
N VAL A 428 -5.25 -7.90 23.10
CA VAL A 428 -4.25 -7.24 23.95
C VAL A 428 -4.68 -7.26 25.42
N LYS A 429 -3.80 -7.70 26.31
CA LYS A 429 -3.96 -7.63 27.78
C LYS A 429 -2.61 -7.40 28.46
N LEU A 430 -2.61 -6.86 29.69
CA LEU A 430 -1.37 -6.71 30.48
C LEU A 430 -0.69 -8.04 30.79
N GLN A 431 -1.46 -9.13 30.89
CA GLN A 431 -0.97 -10.49 31.06
C GLN A 431 -1.36 -11.34 29.85
N GLU A 432 -0.39 -12.08 29.32
CA GLU A 432 -0.61 -13.00 28.18
C GLU A 432 -1.46 -14.20 28.60
N GLY A 433 -2.17 -14.80 27.65
CA GLY A 433 -2.95 -16.00 27.90
C GLY A 433 -4.06 -16.25 26.89
N VAL A 434 -4.90 -17.24 27.19
CA VAL A 434 -6.07 -17.62 26.38
C VAL A 434 -7.30 -17.60 27.28
N ASP A 435 -8.44 -17.09 26.80
CA ASP A 435 -9.69 -17.21 27.54
C ASP A 435 -10.42 -18.54 27.30
N GLY A 436 -11.53 -18.76 28.00
CA GLY A 436 -12.33 -19.99 27.86
C GLY A 436 -13.05 -20.15 26.52
N LEU A 437 -12.94 -19.20 25.59
CA LEU A 437 -13.61 -19.20 24.29
C LEU A 437 -12.62 -19.05 23.11
N GLY A 438 -11.33 -19.30 23.35
CA GLY A 438 -10.30 -19.35 22.30
C GLY A 438 -9.72 -17.99 21.89
N GLN A 439 -9.98 -16.91 22.63
CA GLN A 439 -9.34 -15.61 22.39
C GLN A 439 -7.92 -15.60 22.96
N LEU A 440 -6.94 -15.34 22.09
CA LEU A 440 -5.53 -15.17 22.46
C LEU A 440 -5.23 -13.73 22.90
N TYR A 441 -4.32 -13.60 23.88
CA TYR A 441 -3.86 -12.33 24.41
C TYR A 441 -2.34 -12.24 24.43
N ASP A 442 -1.81 -11.20 23.78
CA ASP A 442 -0.41 -10.79 23.84
C ASP A 442 -0.27 -9.50 24.69
N SER A 443 0.93 -9.29 25.25
CA SER A 443 1.27 -8.11 26.04
C SER A 443 1.38 -6.83 25.18
N PRO A 444 1.19 -5.61 25.75
CA PRO A 444 1.35 -4.36 25.01
C PRO A 444 2.68 -4.27 24.24
N GLU A 445 3.79 -4.65 24.87
CA GLU A 445 5.13 -4.56 24.29
C GLU A 445 5.28 -5.54 23.12
N ARG A 446 4.80 -6.77 23.27
CA ARG A 446 4.84 -7.79 22.23
C ARG A 446 4.00 -7.39 21.01
N VAL A 447 2.78 -6.90 21.25
CA VAL A 447 1.86 -6.45 20.19
C VAL A 447 2.45 -5.27 19.42
N VAL A 448 3.13 -4.35 20.09
CA VAL A 448 3.73 -3.20 19.40
C VAL A 448 5.05 -3.57 18.71
N LYS A 449 5.99 -4.20 19.42
CA LYS A 449 7.37 -4.43 18.95
C LYS A 449 7.51 -5.64 18.03
N GLU A 450 6.86 -6.75 18.37
CA GLU A 450 6.97 -7.99 17.59
C GLU A 450 5.89 -8.09 16.52
N ARG A 451 4.64 -7.77 16.87
CA ARG A 451 3.48 -7.82 15.96
C ARG A 451 3.30 -6.56 15.12
N GLY A 452 3.98 -5.46 15.46
CA GLY A 452 4.00 -4.25 14.65
C GLY A 452 2.69 -3.44 14.68
N ALA A 453 1.87 -3.57 15.72
CA ALA A 453 0.58 -2.88 15.79
C ALA A 453 0.69 -1.35 15.77
N ASP A 454 -0.31 -0.69 15.17
CA ASP A 454 -0.42 0.79 15.19
C ASP A 454 -1.57 1.24 16.09
N VAL A 455 -2.65 0.45 16.14
CA VAL A 455 -3.77 0.62 17.03
C VAL A 455 -4.06 -0.71 17.72
N CYS A 456 -4.13 -0.71 19.05
CA CYS A 456 -4.24 -1.91 19.87
C CYS A 456 -5.61 -1.96 20.54
N VAL A 457 -6.38 -3.02 20.26
CA VAL A 457 -7.76 -3.15 20.77
C VAL A 457 -7.76 -3.87 22.12
N VAL A 458 -8.22 -3.17 23.16
CA VAL A 458 -8.34 -3.69 24.53
C VAL A 458 -9.79 -3.59 24.99
N GLY A 459 -10.40 -4.73 25.35
CA GLY A 459 -11.77 -4.80 25.89
C GLY A 459 -11.78 -5.10 27.37
N ARG A 460 -12.00 -6.38 27.72
CA ARG A 460 -12.05 -6.91 29.11
C ARG A 460 -10.91 -6.45 30.02
N GLY A 461 -9.72 -6.20 29.47
CA GLY A 461 -8.59 -5.68 30.23
C GLY A 461 -8.84 -4.31 30.88
N ILE A 462 -9.75 -3.49 30.34
CA ILE A 462 -10.17 -2.19 30.88
C ILE A 462 -11.56 -2.29 31.49
N ILE A 463 -12.52 -2.92 30.78
CA ILE A 463 -13.92 -2.99 31.23
C ILE A 463 -14.05 -3.67 32.59
N SER A 464 -13.31 -4.76 32.84
CA SER A 464 -13.40 -5.50 34.09
C SER A 464 -12.60 -4.87 35.23
N SER A 465 -11.96 -3.73 35.01
CA SER A 465 -11.19 -3.03 36.03
C SER A 465 -12.09 -2.23 36.97
N LYS A 466 -11.74 -2.19 38.25
CA LYS A 466 -12.38 -1.28 39.23
C LYS A 466 -12.04 0.19 38.98
N THR A 467 -10.98 0.46 38.23
CA THR A 467 -10.50 1.81 37.90
C THR A 467 -10.21 1.92 36.40
N PRO A 468 -11.24 1.91 35.54
CA PRO A 468 -11.06 1.83 34.08
C PRO A 468 -10.19 2.96 33.51
N SER A 469 -10.35 4.18 34.01
CA SER A 469 -9.57 5.36 33.60
C SER A 469 -8.07 5.16 33.84
N GLU A 470 -7.69 4.76 35.06
CA GLU A 470 -6.29 4.50 35.42
C GLU A 470 -5.72 3.29 34.66
N THR A 471 -6.52 2.24 34.48
CA THR A 471 -6.11 1.07 33.69
C THR A 471 -5.88 1.43 32.22
N ALA A 472 -6.74 2.26 31.62
CA ALA A 472 -6.56 2.75 30.26
C ALA A 472 -5.30 3.62 30.14
N ARG A 473 -5.00 4.46 31.14
CA ARG A 473 -3.75 5.23 31.21
C ARG A 473 -2.52 4.30 31.19
N ILE A 474 -2.54 3.22 31.97
CA ILE A 474 -1.45 2.22 31.99
C ILE A 474 -1.27 1.56 30.61
N TYR A 475 -2.36 1.15 29.95
CA TYR A 475 -2.27 0.60 28.58
C TYR A 475 -1.69 1.63 27.61
N ARG A 476 -2.20 2.87 27.63
CA ARG A 476 -1.68 3.96 26.79
C ARG A 476 -0.17 4.12 26.97
N ASP A 477 0.29 4.24 28.21
CA ASP A 477 1.70 4.52 28.53
C ASP A 477 2.61 3.39 28.03
N ARG A 478 2.25 2.13 28.32
CA ARG A 478 3.02 0.96 27.88
C ARG A 478 3.04 0.81 26.36
N LEU A 479 1.90 1.01 25.70
CA LEU A 479 1.81 0.93 24.24
C LEU A 479 2.66 2.02 23.57
N TRP A 480 2.58 3.25 24.08
CA TRP A 480 3.33 4.38 23.53
C TRP A 480 4.84 4.22 23.76
N GLU A 481 5.25 3.79 24.95
CA GLU A 481 6.65 3.49 25.25
C GLU A 481 7.21 2.40 24.34
N ALA A 482 6.47 1.29 24.18
CA ALA A 482 6.86 0.22 23.27
C ALA A 482 6.99 0.70 21.81
N TYR A 483 6.17 1.68 21.41
CA TYR A 483 6.27 2.29 20.08
C TYR A 483 7.53 3.15 19.93
N LEU A 484 7.85 3.99 20.91
CA LEU A 484 9.07 4.80 20.90
C LEU A 484 10.32 3.91 20.80
N GLU A 485 10.35 2.82 21.57
CA GLU A 485 11.42 1.82 21.47
C GLU A 485 11.48 1.16 20.09
N ARG A 486 10.32 0.82 19.51
CA ARG A 486 10.24 0.19 18.18
C ARG A 486 10.82 1.07 17.07
N ILE A 487 10.59 2.37 17.13
CA ILE A 487 11.12 3.33 16.13
C ILE A 487 12.52 3.85 16.48
N GLY A 488 13.14 3.37 17.58
CA GLY A 488 14.50 3.72 17.96
C GLY A 488 14.65 5.10 18.61
N VAL A 489 13.58 5.66 19.20
CA VAL A 489 13.68 6.87 20.02
C VAL A 489 14.18 6.46 21.41
N GLU A 490 15.45 6.74 21.70
CA GLU A 490 16.02 6.51 23.03
C GLU A 490 15.31 7.38 24.08
N LYS A 491 15.11 6.83 25.28
CA LYS A 491 14.77 7.66 26.44
C LYS A 491 15.93 8.63 26.62
N ASN A 492 15.70 9.93 26.48
CA ASN A 492 16.60 10.91 27.07
C ASN A 492 16.75 10.49 28.53
N GLY A 493 17.93 10.00 28.88
CA GLY A 493 18.26 9.70 30.26
C GLY A 493 18.15 11.01 31.00
N ASP A 494 17.11 11.15 31.83
CA ASP A 494 17.08 12.21 32.82
C ASP A 494 18.36 12.05 33.65
N ALA A 495 19.22 13.05 33.51
CA ALA A 495 20.44 13.17 34.26
C ALA A 495 20.08 13.30 35.74
N LYS A 496 20.47 12.27 36.52
CA LYS A 496 20.71 12.25 37.96
C LYS A 496 19.62 12.74 38.91
#